data_AF-X1H9B2-F1
#
_entry.id   AF-X1H9B2-F1
#
_cell.length_a   1.000
_cell.length_b   1.000
_cell.length_c   1.000
_cell.angle_alpha   90.00
_cell.angle_beta   90.00
_cell.angle_gamma   90.00
#
_symmetry.space_group_name_H-M   'P 1'
#
loop_
_entity.id
_entity.type
_entity.pdbx_description
1 polymer ?
#
loop_
_entity_poly.entity_id
_entity_poly.type
_entity_poly.pdbx_seq_one_letter_code
_entity_poly.pdbx_strand_id
1 'polypeptide(L)' 'TAQSFRHSFATHLVEAGVDLFKVQKLLGHASLDTTKIYINFNSSQMAKAVDRL' A
#
# COMPACT_ATOMS: atom_id res chain seq x y z
N THR A 1 -8.70 10.69 -14.03
CA THR A 1 -8.65 9.62 -15.06
C THR A 1 -8.65 8.26 -14.38
N ALA A 2 -8.74 7.14 -15.11
CA ALA A 2 -8.68 5.79 -14.51
C ALA A 2 -7.44 5.58 -13.61
N GLN A 3 -6.31 6.22 -13.95
CA GLN A 3 -5.08 6.17 -13.16
C GLN A 3 -5.22 6.87 -11.80
N SER A 4 -5.91 8.01 -11.74
CA SER A 4 -6.16 8.71 -10.47
C SER A 4 -6.97 7.85 -9.51
N PHE A 5 -8.02 7.18 -10.01
CA PHE A 5 -8.82 6.26 -9.19
C PHE A 5 -8.00 5.07 -8.69
N ARG A 6 -7.21 4.45 -9.58
CA ARG A 6 -6.28 3.38 -9.19
C ARG A 6 -5.33 3.84 -8.08
N HIS A 7 -4.78 5.04 -8.21
CA HIS A 7 -3.85 5.60 -7.24
C HIS A 7 -4.53 5.83 -5.88
N SER A 8 -5.68 6.49 -5.86
CA SER A 8 -6.42 6.75 -4.61
C SER A 8 -6.89 5.46 -3.93
N PHE A 9 -7.37 4.49 -4.71
CA PHE A 9 -7.79 3.18 -4.20
C PHE A 9 -6.62 2.42 -3.57
N ALA A 10 -5.48 2.35 -4.25
CA ALA A 10 -4.32 1.64 -3.76
C ALA A 10 -3.71 2.27 -2.50
N THR A 11 -3.60 3.61 -2.48
CA THR A 11 -3.15 4.36 -1.30
C THR A 11 -4.05 4.09 -0.11
N HIS A 12 -5.37 4.14 -0.28
CA HIS A 12 -6.32 3.90 0.80
C HIS A 12 -6.19 2.48 1.39
N LEU A 13 -6.02 1.46 0.55
CA LEU A 13 -5.82 0.08 1.03
C LEU A 13 -4.52 -0.07 1.85
N VAL A 14 -3.43 0.50 1.36
CA VAL A 14 -2.14 0.43 2.08
C VAL A 14 -2.20 1.18 3.41
N GLU A 15 -2.84 2.36 3.45
CA GLU A 15 -3.04 3.13 4.69
C GLU A 15 -3.95 2.42 5.69
N ALA A 16 -4.95 1.67 5.22
CA ALA A 16 -5.79 0.80 6.04
C ALA A 16 -5.04 -0.44 6.58
N GLY A 17 -3.76 -0.63 6.22
CA GLY A 17 -2.94 -1.75 6.68
C GLY A 17 -3.15 -3.03 5.87
N VAL A 18 -3.74 -2.94 4.67
CA VAL A 18 -3.83 -4.08 3.76
C VAL A 18 -2.44 -4.44 3.26
N ASP A 19 -2.12 -5.73 3.31
CA ASP A 19 -0.86 -6.29 2.82
C ASP A 19 -0.60 -5.89 1.34
N LEU A 20 0.60 -5.39 1.07
CA LEU A 20 1.05 -4.97 -0.25
C LEU A 20 0.92 -6.06 -1.32
N PHE A 21 1.10 -7.33 -0.96
CA PHE A 21 0.90 -8.47 -1.87
C PHE A 21 -0.57 -8.61 -2.28
N LYS A 22 -1.51 -8.33 -1.37
CA LYS A 22 -2.94 -8.34 -1.68
C LYS A 22 -3.29 -7.17 -2.60
N VAL A 23 -2.76 -5.98 -2.30
CA VAL A 23 -2.94 -4.79 -3.15
C VAL A 23 -2.38 -5.03 -4.55
N GLN A 24 -1.17 -5.62 -4.66
CA GLN A 24 -0.55 -5.98 -5.94
C GLN A 24 -1.44 -6.90 -6.78
N LYS A 25 -1.99 -7.97 -6.19
CA LYS A 25 -2.91 -8.88 -6.86
C LYS A 25 -4.20 -8.20 -7.31
N LEU A 26 -4.79 -7.36 -6.45
CA LEU A 26 -6.02 -6.63 -6.75
C LEU A 26 -5.85 -5.66 -7.93
N LEU A 27 -4.67 -5.07 -8.07
CA LEU A 27 -4.37 -4.12 -9.14
C LEU A 27 -3.82 -4.77 -10.42
N GLY A 28 -3.48 -6.07 -10.37
CA GLY A 28 -2.89 -6.80 -11.50
C GLY A 28 -1.47 -6.36 -11.83
N HIS A 29 -0.71 -5.88 -10.84
CA HIS A 29 0.66 -5.40 -11.03
C HIS A 29 1.62 -6.57 -11.27
N ALA A 30 2.47 -6.50 -12.30
CA ALA A 30 3.42 -7.56 -12.60
C ALA A 30 4.57 -7.68 -11.59
N SER A 31 4.86 -6.60 -10.84
CA SER A 31 5.91 -6.57 -9.82
C SER A 31 5.44 -5.82 -8.57
N LEU A 32 6.07 -6.13 -7.44
CA LEU A 32 5.93 -5.30 -6.24
C LEU A 32 6.58 -3.93 -6.40
N ASP A 33 7.57 -3.78 -7.29
CA ASP A 33 8.20 -2.48 -7.57
C ASP A 33 7.21 -1.43 -8.07
N THR A 34 6.16 -1.83 -8.79
CA THR A 34 5.11 -0.92 -9.24
C THR A 34 4.04 -0.69 -8.16
N THR A 35 4.00 -1.51 -7.11
CA THR A 35 3.03 -1.41 -6.02
C THR A 35 3.61 -0.68 -4.81
N LYS A 36 4.93 -0.75 -4.58
CA LYS A 36 5.61 -0.11 -3.44
C LYS A 36 5.51 1.41 -3.45
N ILE A 37 5.17 2.02 -4.60
CA ILE A 37 4.92 3.46 -4.71
C ILE A 37 3.76 3.94 -3.82
N TYR A 38 2.90 3.02 -3.36
CA TYR A 38 1.80 3.32 -2.45
C TYR A 38 2.18 3.19 -0.96
N ILE A 39 3.40 2.74 -0.64
CA ILE A 39 3.90 2.71 0.73
C ILE A 39 4.32 4.12 1.13
N ASN A 40 3.66 4.65 2.15
CA ASN A 40 4.12 5.84 2.83
C ASN A 40 4.95 5.41 4.06
N PHE A 41 6.28 5.60 4.00
CA PHE A 41 7.18 5.38 5.13
C PHE A 41 7.03 6.50 6.15
N ASN A 42 5.94 6.49 6.92
CA ASN A 42 5.79 7.37 8.06
C ASN A 42 6.36 6.69 9.30
N SER A 43 7.27 7.35 10.02
CA SER A 43 7.85 6.87 11.28
C SER A 43 6.80 6.40 12.29
N SER A 44 5.59 6.96 12.25
CA SER A 44 4.45 6.54 13.08
C SER A 44 3.99 5.10 12.81
N GLN A 45 4.06 4.62 11.56
CA GLN A 45 3.65 3.25 11.22
C GLN A 45 4.66 2.22 11.72
N MET A 46 5.95 2.56 11.71
CA MET A 46 7.00 1.68 12.27
C MET A 46 6.85 1.55 13.78
N ALA A 47 6.56 2.66 14.48
CA ALA A 47 6.29 2.64 15.92
C ALA A 47 5.11 1.71 16.27
N LYS A 48 4.00 1.78 15.51
CA LYS A 48 2.85 0.88 15.70
C LYS A 48 3.16 -0.60 15.43
N ALA A 49 4.06 -0.89 14.49
CA ALA A 49 4.43 -2.28 14.18
C ALA A 49 5.24 -2.90 15.33
N VAL A 50 6.12 -2.10 15.95
CA VAL A 50 6.91 -2.51 17.12
C VAL A 50 6.04 -2.64 18.37
N ASP A 51 5.07 -1.75 18.56
CA ASP A 51 4.13 -1.79 19.70
C ASP A 51 3.24 -3.05 19.74
N ARG A 52 3.09 -3.75 18.61
CA ARG A 52 2.28 -4.97 18.48
C ARG A 52 3.06 -6.27 18.71
N LEU A 53 4.35 -6.20 19.04
CA LEU A 53 5.22 -7.34 19.37
C LEU A 53 5.32 -7.51 20.90
#